data_AF-A0A1N7P167-F1
#
_entry.id   AF-A0A1N7P167-F1
#
_cell.length_a   1.000
_cell.length_b   1.000
_cell.length_c   1.000
_cell.angle_alpha   90.00
_cell.angle_beta   90.00
_cell.angle_gamma   90.00
#
_symmetry.space_group_name_H-M   'P 1'
#
loop_
_entity.id
_entity.type
_entity.pdbx_description
1 polymer ?
#
loop_
_entity_poly.entity_id
_entity_poly.type
_entity_poly.pdbx_seq_one_letter_code
_entity_poly.pdbx_strand_id
1 'polypeptide(L)'
;MDNFERLIKSCDENLIFYSQKLSQVRTTLKLYDEVINLLETESNELINLKRSIVFAGHLTIPFLELSVTLKNLIIAKTDWEKIFFIKNSYLIIFESLKIIRPEKNCSTILEESINSNNLKDLKTDLEKCNGEITNFRNTDDFKLIENVRHYTAGHIDKNLKLYYDTIINLDGEKSAQIVGKFMQILSNVLTLSQKTESRLLKIYESKAEKSTKELKEKLEQLEKLIKNVG
;
A
#
# COMPACT_ATOMS: atom_id res chain seq x y z
N MET A 1 -11.06 -21.05 22.82
CA MET A 1 -10.09 -20.22 22.08
C MET A 1 -10.30 -18.81 22.54
N ASP A 2 -9.35 -18.31 23.32
CA ASP A 2 -9.33 -16.95 23.83
C ASP A 2 -9.27 -15.94 22.66
N ASN A 3 -9.83 -14.75 22.83
CA ASN A 3 -9.84 -13.72 21.76
C ASN A 3 -8.41 -13.35 21.34
N PHE A 4 -7.46 -13.41 22.26
CA PHE A 4 -6.04 -13.16 21.98
C PHE A 4 -5.38 -14.26 21.14
N GLU A 5 -5.70 -15.54 21.39
CA GLU A 5 -5.18 -16.66 20.58
C GLU A 5 -5.61 -16.54 19.11
N ARG A 6 -6.87 -16.15 18.88
CA ARG A 6 -7.38 -15.92 17.52
C ARG A 6 -6.67 -14.75 16.84
N LEU A 7 -6.40 -13.69 17.57
CA LEU A 7 -5.71 -12.51 17.04
C LEU A 7 -4.24 -12.81 16.69
N ILE A 8 -3.54 -13.56 17.55
CA ILE A 8 -2.17 -14.02 17.28
C ILE A 8 -2.14 -14.90 16.02
N LYS A 9 -3.07 -15.86 15.91
CA LYS A 9 -3.17 -16.73 14.74
C LYS A 9 -3.42 -15.92 13.46
N SER A 10 -4.32 -14.95 13.51
CA SER A 10 -4.59 -14.04 12.39
C SER A 10 -3.35 -13.23 11.99
N CYS A 11 -2.57 -12.74 12.97
CA CYS A 11 -1.30 -12.09 12.70
C CYS A 11 -0.32 -13.04 12.01
N ASP A 12 -0.19 -14.28 12.46
CA ASP A 12 0.70 -15.27 11.84
C ASP A 12 0.31 -15.61 10.40
N GLU A 13 -0.99 -15.77 10.14
CA GLU A 13 -1.52 -15.97 8.78
C GLU A 13 -1.20 -14.76 7.88
N ASN A 14 -1.40 -13.54 8.39
CA ASN A 14 -1.04 -12.32 7.68
C ASN A 14 0.47 -12.25 7.41
N LEU A 15 1.33 -12.60 8.38
CA LEU A 15 2.77 -12.58 8.19
C LEU A 15 3.22 -13.50 7.05
N ILE A 16 2.66 -14.70 6.97
CA ILE A 16 2.93 -15.64 5.87
C ILE A 16 2.45 -15.06 4.55
N PHE A 17 1.19 -14.63 4.49
CA PHE A 17 0.57 -14.12 3.27
C PHE A 17 1.27 -12.88 2.72
N TYR A 18 1.50 -11.85 3.56
CA TYR A 18 2.10 -10.60 3.12
C TYR A 18 3.61 -10.73 2.85
N SER A 19 4.30 -11.68 3.48
CA SER A 19 5.69 -12.01 3.11
C SER A 19 5.77 -12.58 1.70
N GLN A 20 4.87 -13.50 1.36
CA GLN A 20 4.77 -14.04 -0.01
C GLN A 20 4.39 -12.94 -1.00
N LYS A 21 3.43 -12.07 -0.66
CA LYS A 21 3.03 -10.94 -1.50
C LYS A 21 4.18 -9.98 -1.75
N LEU A 22 4.98 -9.65 -0.74
CA LEU A 22 6.15 -8.78 -0.89
C LEU A 22 7.23 -9.41 -1.78
N SER A 23 7.44 -10.72 -1.65
CA SER A 23 8.34 -11.47 -2.55
C SER A 23 7.85 -11.44 -4.01
N GLN A 24 6.54 -11.53 -4.23
CA GLN A 24 5.95 -11.36 -5.57
C GLN A 24 6.18 -9.94 -6.10
N VAL A 25 5.91 -8.90 -5.31
CA VAL A 25 6.16 -7.49 -5.70
C VAL A 25 7.62 -7.30 -6.13
N ARG A 26 8.58 -7.82 -5.34
CA ARG A 26 10.01 -7.77 -5.68
C ARG A 26 10.32 -8.47 -7.01
N THR A 27 9.78 -9.67 -7.21
CA THR A 27 9.98 -10.44 -8.46
C THR A 27 9.39 -9.68 -9.66
N THR A 28 8.20 -9.11 -9.52
CA THR A 28 7.57 -8.32 -10.59
C THR A 28 8.37 -7.07 -10.93
N LEU A 29 8.91 -6.36 -9.94
CA LEU A 29 9.80 -5.22 -10.19
C LEU A 29 11.08 -5.62 -10.92
N LYS A 30 11.66 -6.77 -10.58
CA LYS A 30 12.83 -7.28 -11.30
C LYS A 30 12.50 -7.58 -12.76
N LEU A 31 11.37 -8.24 -13.03
CA LEU A 31 10.91 -8.51 -14.39
C LEU A 31 10.62 -7.22 -15.16
N TYR A 32 10.06 -6.22 -14.48
CA TYR A 32 9.86 -4.88 -15.06
C TYR A 32 11.18 -4.28 -15.54
N ASP A 33 12.19 -4.25 -14.69
CA ASP A 33 13.49 -3.68 -15.03
C ASP A 33 14.16 -4.46 -16.18
N GLU A 34 14.02 -5.79 -16.23
CA GLU A 34 14.49 -6.62 -17.34
C GLU A 34 13.78 -6.25 -18.66
N VAL A 35 12.46 -6.01 -18.64
CA VAL A 35 11.70 -5.59 -19.82
C VAL A 35 12.13 -4.21 -20.31
N ILE A 36 12.33 -3.24 -19.41
CA ILE A 36 12.79 -1.91 -19.80
C ILE A 36 14.18 -1.96 -20.44
N ASN A 37 15.08 -2.77 -19.90
CA ASN A 37 16.41 -2.96 -20.49
C ASN A 37 16.34 -3.54 -21.91
N LEU A 38 15.35 -4.40 -22.21
CA LEU A 38 15.17 -4.96 -23.55
C LEU A 38 14.52 -3.97 -24.53
N LEU A 39 13.62 -3.10 -24.05
CA LEU A 39 12.91 -2.14 -24.89
C LEU A 39 13.68 -0.85 -25.14
N GLU A 40 14.71 -0.58 -24.34
CA GLU A 40 15.52 0.66 -24.31
C GLU A 40 14.70 1.96 -24.14
N THR A 41 13.39 1.84 -23.95
CA THR A 41 12.41 2.92 -23.85
C THR A 41 11.29 2.51 -22.91
N GLU A 42 10.77 3.48 -22.15
CA GLU A 42 9.72 3.27 -21.16
C GLU A 42 8.45 3.98 -21.62
N SER A 43 7.40 3.22 -21.94
CA SER A 43 6.11 3.80 -22.30
C SER A 43 5.35 4.31 -21.07
N ASN A 44 4.40 5.22 -21.26
CA ASN A 44 3.55 5.71 -20.17
C ASN A 44 2.78 4.57 -19.48
N GLU A 45 2.36 3.55 -20.24
CA GLU A 45 1.74 2.34 -19.69
C GLU A 45 2.68 1.58 -18.74
N LEU A 46 3.96 1.43 -19.11
CA LEU A 46 4.96 0.76 -18.26
C LEU A 46 5.26 1.59 -17.01
N ILE A 47 5.42 2.91 -17.14
CA ILE A 47 5.57 3.81 -15.99
C ILE A 47 4.40 3.64 -15.01
N ASN A 48 3.16 3.64 -15.51
CA ASN A 48 1.97 3.48 -14.69
C ASN A 48 1.88 2.09 -14.04
N LEU A 49 2.31 1.05 -14.74
CA LEU A 49 2.41 -0.30 -14.17
C LEU A 49 3.42 -0.33 -13.02
N LYS A 50 4.62 0.24 -13.21
CA LYS A 50 5.64 0.34 -12.15
C LYS A 50 5.11 1.08 -10.92
N ARG A 51 4.47 2.23 -11.13
CA ARG A 51 3.86 3.02 -10.04
C ARG A 51 2.83 2.20 -9.27
N SER A 52 2.01 1.41 -9.97
CA SER A 52 1.01 0.53 -9.34
C SER A 52 1.66 -0.59 -8.51
N ILE A 53 2.71 -1.25 -9.04
CA ILE A 53 3.45 -2.29 -8.32
C ILE A 53 4.13 -1.71 -7.06
N VAL A 54 4.76 -0.55 -7.18
CA VAL A 54 5.39 0.15 -6.04
C VAL A 54 4.35 0.52 -4.99
N PHE A 55 3.18 1.03 -5.41
CA PHE A 55 2.09 1.34 -4.50
C PHE A 55 1.57 0.10 -3.76
N ALA A 56 1.41 -1.04 -4.44
CA ALA A 56 1.06 -2.30 -3.79
C ALA A 56 2.12 -2.73 -2.75
N GLY A 57 3.39 -2.49 -3.02
CA GLY A 57 4.48 -2.66 -2.04
C GLY A 57 4.30 -1.77 -0.82
N HIS A 58 4.01 -0.48 -1.03
CA HIS A 58 3.75 0.48 0.05
C HIS A 58 2.50 0.18 0.89
N LEU A 59 1.56 -0.62 0.39
CA LEU A 59 0.44 -1.14 1.18
C LEU A 59 0.79 -2.44 1.91
N THR A 60 1.59 -3.29 1.27
CA THR A 60 1.98 -4.61 1.78
C THR A 60 2.92 -4.52 2.98
N ILE A 61 3.92 -3.64 2.92
CA ILE A 61 4.93 -3.49 3.98
C ILE A 61 4.29 -3.07 5.31
N PRO A 62 3.47 -2.01 5.39
CA PRO A 62 2.81 -1.64 6.64
C PRO A 62 1.92 -2.73 7.20
N PHE A 63 1.23 -3.50 6.34
CA PHE A 63 0.38 -4.59 6.80
C PHE A 63 1.18 -5.70 7.48
N LEU A 64 2.33 -6.05 6.89
CA LEU A 64 3.28 -7.00 7.46
C LEU A 64 3.82 -6.48 8.80
N GLU A 65 4.35 -5.26 8.82
CA GLU A 65 4.97 -4.69 10.02
C GLU A 65 3.96 -4.52 11.16
N LEU A 66 2.74 -4.06 10.87
CA LEU A 66 1.67 -3.96 11.86
C LEU A 66 1.23 -5.33 12.38
N SER A 67 1.25 -6.38 11.54
CA SER A 67 0.99 -7.75 12.01
C SER A 67 2.08 -8.21 12.99
N VAL A 68 3.36 -7.87 12.73
CA VAL A 68 4.46 -8.15 13.66
C VAL A 68 4.26 -7.39 14.96
N THR A 69 4.05 -6.07 14.90
CA THR A 69 3.96 -5.25 16.11
C THR A 69 2.71 -5.57 16.92
N LEU A 70 1.57 -5.85 16.30
CA LEU A 70 0.34 -6.25 16.98
C LEU A 70 0.49 -7.59 17.69
N LYS A 71 1.04 -8.61 17.01
CA LYS A 71 1.34 -9.91 17.63
C LYS A 71 2.22 -9.73 18.86
N ASN A 72 3.31 -8.98 18.72
CA ASN A 72 4.28 -8.81 19.79
C ASN A 72 3.75 -7.91 20.93
N LEU A 73 2.85 -6.98 20.64
CA LEU A 73 2.15 -6.20 21.66
C LEU A 73 1.29 -7.10 22.58
N ILE A 74 0.63 -8.11 22.00
CA ILE A 74 -0.23 -9.04 22.76
C ILE A 74 0.58 -9.94 23.69
N ILE A 75 1.75 -10.42 23.23
CA ILE A 75 2.59 -11.35 24.00
C ILE A 75 3.63 -10.66 24.89
N ALA A 76 3.73 -9.32 24.82
CA ALA A 76 4.67 -8.53 25.59
C ALA A 76 4.48 -8.76 27.10
N LYS A 77 5.59 -8.99 27.81
CA LYS A 77 5.59 -9.32 29.24
C LYS A 77 5.82 -8.11 30.11
N THR A 78 6.46 -7.09 29.57
CA THR A 78 6.81 -5.85 30.27
C THR A 78 6.14 -4.65 29.62
N ASP A 79 5.91 -3.60 30.40
CA ASP A 79 5.32 -2.37 29.86
C ASP A 79 6.24 -1.67 28.87
N TRP A 80 7.56 -1.82 29.02
CA TRP A 80 8.53 -1.29 28.06
C TRP A 80 8.47 -1.99 26.70
N GLU A 81 8.26 -3.31 26.66
CA GLU A 81 8.01 -4.03 25.41
C GLU A 81 6.71 -3.54 24.75
N LYS A 82 5.63 -3.38 25.53
CA LYS A 82 4.36 -2.83 25.02
C LYS A 82 4.58 -1.43 24.43
N ILE A 83 5.21 -0.53 25.18
CA ILE A 83 5.54 0.84 24.74
C ILE A 83 6.33 0.81 23.42
N PHE A 84 7.33 -0.06 23.32
CA PHE A 84 8.12 -0.21 22.09
C PHE A 84 7.25 -0.59 20.88
N PHE A 85 6.39 -1.61 21.02
CA PHE A 85 5.53 -2.04 19.92
C PHE A 85 4.43 -1.03 19.57
N ILE A 86 3.89 -0.31 20.57
CA ILE A 86 2.92 0.78 20.36
C ILE A 86 3.57 1.91 19.56
N LYS A 87 4.74 2.38 20.00
CA LYS A 87 5.49 3.45 19.31
C LYS A 87 5.78 3.10 17.84
N ASN A 88 6.26 1.88 17.59
CA ASN A 88 6.53 1.43 16.23
C ASN A 88 5.25 1.36 15.40
N SER A 89 4.16 0.81 15.96
CA SER A 89 2.89 0.74 15.25
C SER A 89 2.39 2.13 14.86
N TYR A 90 2.44 3.09 15.78
CA TYR A 90 2.01 4.47 15.52
C TYR A 90 2.88 5.17 14.47
N LEU A 91 4.19 4.94 14.49
CA LEU A 91 5.08 5.42 13.44
C LEU A 91 4.71 4.84 12.07
N ILE A 92 4.50 3.52 11.98
CA ILE A 92 4.10 2.83 10.75
C ILE A 92 2.77 3.40 10.23
N ILE A 93 1.76 3.53 11.09
CA ILE A 93 0.45 4.10 10.73
C ILE A 93 0.61 5.51 10.15
N PHE A 94 1.36 6.37 10.85
CA PHE A 94 1.54 7.76 10.45
C PHE A 94 2.25 7.90 9.09
N GLU A 95 3.36 7.20 8.89
CA GLU A 95 4.09 7.28 7.61
C GLU A 95 3.31 6.61 6.47
N SER A 96 2.60 5.51 6.72
CA SER A 96 1.74 4.86 5.73
C SER A 96 0.61 5.76 5.27
N LEU A 97 0.00 6.51 6.21
CA LEU A 97 -1.06 7.47 5.90
C LEU A 97 -0.62 8.53 4.89
N LYS A 98 0.62 9.03 5.01
CA LYS A 98 1.17 10.01 4.06
C LYS A 98 1.29 9.46 2.65
N ILE A 99 1.59 8.16 2.52
CA ILE A 99 1.75 7.50 1.22
C ILE A 99 0.39 7.22 0.59
N ILE A 100 -0.54 6.61 1.34
CA ILE A 100 -1.84 6.21 0.78
C ILE A 100 -2.74 7.40 0.48
N ARG A 101 -2.57 8.50 1.22
CA ARG A 101 -3.27 9.75 0.98
C ARG A 101 -2.42 10.95 1.41
N PRO A 102 -1.60 11.53 0.53
CA PRO A 102 -0.88 12.76 0.83
C PRO A 102 -1.84 13.89 1.23
N GLU A 103 -1.30 14.96 1.83
CA GLU A 103 -2.10 16.12 2.26
C GLU A 103 -2.83 16.81 1.10
N LYS A 104 -3.74 17.74 1.45
CA LYS A 104 -4.69 18.38 0.51
C LYS A 104 -4.01 18.82 -0.81
N ASN A 105 -4.68 18.55 -1.93
CA ASN A 105 -4.32 18.90 -3.31
C ASN A 105 -3.30 18.00 -4.02
N CYS A 106 -2.91 16.87 -3.44
CA CYS A 106 -2.15 15.83 -4.15
C CYS A 106 -3.08 14.67 -4.55
N SER A 107 -3.10 14.35 -5.84
CA SER A 107 -3.78 13.15 -6.34
C SER A 107 -3.06 11.89 -5.86
N THR A 108 -3.83 10.88 -5.43
CA THR A 108 -3.26 9.56 -5.09
C THR A 108 -2.95 8.77 -6.37
N ILE A 109 -2.04 7.80 -6.29
CA ILE A 109 -1.78 6.88 -7.41
C ILE A 109 -3.09 6.21 -7.87
N LEU A 110 -3.94 5.77 -6.93
CA LEU A 110 -5.23 5.16 -7.26
C LEU A 110 -6.18 6.14 -7.97
N GLU A 111 -6.27 7.37 -7.49
CA GLU A 111 -7.12 8.40 -8.09
C GLU A 111 -6.67 8.75 -9.51
N GLU A 112 -5.36 8.91 -9.72
CA GLU A 112 -4.79 9.13 -11.06
C GLU A 112 -5.10 7.95 -11.99
N SER A 113 -4.85 6.72 -11.56
CA SER A 113 -5.11 5.51 -12.34
C SER A 113 -6.59 5.36 -12.70
N ILE A 114 -7.50 5.56 -11.74
CA ILE A 114 -8.95 5.43 -11.92
C ILE A 114 -9.48 6.53 -12.86
N ASN A 115 -9.05 7.78 -12.68
CA ASN A 115 -9.54 8.90 -13.48
C ASN A 115 -8.99 8.87 -14.91
N SER A 116 -7.69 8.64 -15.09
CA SER A 116 -7.04 8.63 -16.42
C SER A 116 -7.52 7.48 -17.32
N ASN A 117 -7.95 6.36 -16.73
CA ASN A 117 -8.45 5.20 -17.47
C ASN A 117 -9.99 5.10 -17.46
N ASN A 118 -10.68 6.14 -16.98
CA ASN A 118 -12.15 6.23 -16.95
C ASN A 118 -12.83 5.02 -16.27
N LEU A 119 -12.24 4.52 -15.17
CA LEU A 119 -12.72 3.37 -14.41
C LEU A 119 -13.88 3.78 -13.47
N LYS A 120 -15.01 4.19 -14.06
CA LYS A 120 -16.15 4.77 -13.32
C LYS A 120 -16.72 3.84 -12.25
N ASP A 121 -16.66 2.53 -12.45
CA ASP A 121 -17.14 1.51 -11.51
C ASP A 121 -16.34 1.51 -10.18
N LEU A 122 -15.12 2.04 -10.18
CA LEU A 122 -14.25 2.06 -8.99
C LEU A 122 -14.30 3.39 -8.20
N LYS A 123 -15.00 4.42 -8.72
CA LYS A 123 -15.03 5.74 -8.08
C LYS A 123 -15.68 5.72 -6.70
N THR A 124 -16.79 4.99 -6.55
CA THR A 124 -17.47 4.87 -5.26
C THR A 124 -16.60 4.16 -4.21
N ASP A 125 -15.87 3.12 -4.61
CA ASP A 125 -14.93 2.42 -3.73
C ASP A 125 -13.77 3.36 -3.31
N LEU A 126 -13.27 4.19 -4.24
CA LEU A 126 -12.25 5.20 -3.95
C LEU A 126 -12.74 6.26 -2.98
N GLU A 127 -13.92 6.82 -3.21
CA GLU A 127 -14.55 7.80 -2.31
C GLU A 127 -14.76 7.23 -0.91
N LYS A 128 -15.17 5.97 -0.81
CA LYS A 128 -15.32 5.26 0.47
C LYS A 128 -13.99 5.13 1.19
N CYS A 129 -12.93 4.62 0.53
CA CYS A 129 -11.61 4.49 1.13
C CYS A 129 -11.07 5.85 1.59
N ASN A 130 -11.26 6.89 0.78
CA ASN A 130 -10.92 8.25 1.15
C ASN A 130 -11.71 8.71 2.39
N GLY A 131 -13.02 8.49 2.43
CA GLY A 131 -13.85 8.81 3.59
C GLY A 131 -13.33 8.14 4.87
N GLU A 132 -13.00 6.86 4.82
CA GLU A 132 -12.44 6.11 5.96
C GLU A 132 -11.10 6.69 6.44
N ILE A 133 -10.19 7.01 5.52
CA ILE A 133 -8.90 7.64 5.86
C ILE A 133 -9.10 9.03 6.49
N THR A 134 -9.99 9.86 5.93
CA THR A 134 -10.30 11.19 6.48
C THR A 134 -10.90 11.07 7.87
N ASN A 135 -11.86 10.16 8.05
CA ASN A 135 -12.50 9.95 9.34
C ASN A 135 -11.48 9.49 10.39
N PHE A 136 -10.58 8.56 10.03
CA PHE A 136 -9.52 8.12 10.93
C PHE A 136 -8.60 9.27 11.36
N ARG A 137 -8.15 10.11 10.42
CA ARG A 137 -7.30 11.29 10.72
C ARG A 137 -7.96 12.31 11.66
N ASN A 138 -9.30 12.38 11.66
CA ASN A 138 -10.03 13.33 12.49
C ASN A 138 -10.32 12.82 13.92
N THR A 139 -9.89 11.60 14.26
CA THR A 139 -10.12 11.01 15.59
C THR A 139 -9.08 11.46 16.62
N ASP A 140 -9.45 11.39 17.91
CA ASP A 140 -8.49 11.58 19.00
C ASP A 140 -7.43 10.44 19.06
N ASP A 141 -7.78 9.26 18.53
CA ASP A 141 -6.83 8.15 18.35
C ASP A 141 -5.69 8.56 17.41
N PHE A 142 -5.99 9.28 16.32
CA PHE A 142 -4.95 9.78 15.41
C PHE A 142 -4.11 10.90 16.02
N LYS A 143 -4.71 11.83 16.78
CA LYS A 143 -3.94 12.85 17.51
C LYS A 143 -2.94 12.23 18.49
N LEU A 144 -3.33 11.12 19.15
CA LEU A 144 -2.43 10.35 20.00
C LEU A 144 -1.26 9.76 19.19
N ILE A 145 -1.54 9.17 18.02
CA ILE A 145 -0.51 8.66 17.10
C ILE A 145 0.49 9.78 16.74
N GLU A 146 0.00 10.95 16.35
CA GLU A 146 0.83 12.10 15.99
C GLU A 146 1.73 12.55 17.13
N ASN A 147 1.18 12.69 18.33
CA ASN A 147 1.92 13.09 19.53
C ASN A 147 3.02 12.08 19.87
N VAL A 148 2.70 10.78 19.91
CA VAL A 148 3.68 9.73 20.21
C VAL A 148 4.78 9.70 19.14
N ARG A 149 4.42 9.79 17.85
CA ARG A 149 5.39 9.84 16.76
C ARG A 149 6.32 11.02 16.90
N HIS A 150 5.78 12.20 17.18
CA HIS A 150 6.54 13.46 17.26
C HIS A 150 7.51 13.49 18.44
N TYR A 151 7.07 13.08 19.63
CA TYR A 151 7.85 13.21 20.87
C TYR A 151 8.71 11.99 21.22
N THR A 152 8.51 10.84 20.58
CA THR A 152 9.12 9.58 21.08
C THR A 152 9.70 8.64 20.03
N ALA A 153 9.04 8.46 18.87
CA ALA A 153 9.41 7.42 17.89
C ALA A 153 10.18 7.98 16.68
N GLY A 154 9.89 9.21 16.26
CA GLY A 154 10.63 9.90 15.19
C GLY A 154 11.84 10.70 15.72
N HIS A 155 11.72 11.25 16.93
CA HIS A 155 12.77 11.98 17.63
C HIS A 155 12.62 11.72 19.13
N ILE A 156 13.70 11.41 19.85
CA ILE A 156 13.67 11.44 21.31
C ILE A 156 13.66 12.92 21.70
N ASP A 157 12.55 13.40 22.28
CA ASP A 157 12.44 14.79 22.70
C ASP A 157 13.56 15.15 23.71
N LYS A 158 14.13 16.35 23.57
CA LYS A 158 15.17 16.84 24.49
C LYS A 158 14.63 17.02 25.91
N ASN A 159 13.33 17.27 26.03
CA ASN A 159 12.61 17.30 27.28
C ASN A 159 12.21 15.87 27.69
N LEU A 160 13.06 15.24 28.51
CA LEU A 160 12.84 13.88 29.01
C LEU A 160 11.50 13.72 29.74
N LYS A 161 11.03 14.75 30.44
CA LYS A 161 9.73 14.72 31.12
C LYS A 161 8.60 14.58 30.10
N LEU A 162 8.62 15.39 29.04
CA LEU A 162 7.62 15.32 27.97
C LEU A 162 7.64 13.96 27.27
N TYR A 163 8.83 13.40 27.00
CA TYR A 163 8.97 12.05 26.48
C TYR A 163 8.30 11.02 27.40
N TYR A 164 8.62 11.04 28.69
CA TYR A 164 8.12 10.07 29.66
C TYR A 164 6.61 10.18 29.87
N ASP A 165 6.10 11.41 30.06
CA ASP A 165 4.67 11.69 30.23
C ASP A 165 3.84 11.23 29.02
N THR A 166 4.43 11.28 27.82
CA THR A 166 3.80 10.81 26.58
C THR A 166 3.69 9.28 26.52
N ILE A 167 4.70 8.53 27.01
CA ILE A 167 4.72 7.06 26.88
C ILE A 167 4.11 6.32 28.07
N ILE A 168 4.13 6.90 29.27
CA ILE A 168 3.76 6.18 30.50
C ILE A 168 2.27 5.84 30.56
N ASN A 169 1.45 6.59 29.81
CA ASN A 169 0.00 6.41 29.74
C ASN A 169 -0.45 5.61 28.50
N LEU A 170 0.50 4.99 27.77
CA LEU A 170 0.15 4.19 26.60
C LEU A 170 -0.49 2.88 27.02
N ASP A 171 -1.76 2.73 26.67
CA ASP A 171 -2.54 1.53 26.94
C ASP A 171 -2.43 0.51 25.78
N GLY A 172 -2.09 -0.73 26.12
CA GLY A 172 -1.89 -1.79 25.13
C GLY A 172 -3.17 -2.21 24.42
N GLU A 173 -4.30 -2.29 25.13
CA GLU A 173 -5.57 -2.70 24.55
C GLU A 173 -6.11 -1.66 23.58
N LYS A 174 -6.14 -0.39 24.00
CA LYS A 174 -6.51 0.74 23.14
C LYS A 174 -5.60 0.80 21.91
N SER A 175 -4.29 0.61 22.10
CA SER A 175 -3.35 0.63 20.97
C SER A 175 -3.61 -0.51 19.98
N ALA A 176 -3.89 -1.72 20.47
CA ALA A 176 -4.28 -2.84 19.62
C ALA A 176 -5.56 -2.56 18.82
N GLN A 177 -6.55 -1.91 19.43
CA GLN A 177 -7.77 -1.48 18.74
C GLN A 177 -7.48 -0.44 17.65
N ILE A 178 -6.62 0.55 17.93
CA ILE A 178 -6.21 1.56 16.95
C ILE A 178 -5.50 0.91 15.76
N VAL A 179 -4.57 0.00 16.02
CA VAL A 179 -3.87 -0.77 14.98
C VAL A 179 -4.86 -1.58 14.16
N GLY A 180 -5.79 -2.30 14.80
CA GLY A 180 -6.82 -3.08 14.10
C GLY A 180 -7.70 -2.23 13.19
N LYS A 181 -8.16 -1.06 13.67
CA LYS A 181 -8.92 -0.09 12.86
C LYS A 181 -8.12 0.33 11.62
N PHE A 182 -6.83 0.65 11.77
CA PHE A 182 -6.01 1.06 10.63
C PHE A 182 -5.71 -0.08 9.66
N MET A 183 -5.44 -1.30 10.15
CA MET A 183 -5.28 -2.48 9.31
C MET A 183 -6.53 -2.75 8.46
N GLN A 184 -7.73 -2.50 9.00
CA GLN A 184 -8.96 -2.59 8.21
C GLN A 184 -8.99 -1.56 7.06
N ILE A 185 -8.57 -0.32 7.32
CA ILE A 185 -8.46 0.72 6.29
C ILE A 185 -7.46 0.30 5.22
N LEU A 186 -6.27 -0.17 5.62
CA LEU A 186 -5.26 -0.67 4.68
C LEU A 186 -5.79 -1.82 3.82
N SER A 187 -6.58 -2.73 4.41
CA SER A 187 -7.18 -3.86 3.70
C SER A 187 -8.15 -3.40 2.61
N ASN A 188 -8.98 -2.40 2.91
CA ASN A 188 -9.91 -1.81 1.95
C ASN A 188 -9.16 -1.12 0.80
N VAL A 189 -8.11 -0.34 1.11
CA VAL A 189 -7.27 0.33 0.10
C VAL A 189 -6.53 -0.70 -0.77
N LEU A 190 -6.00 -1.77 -0.16
CA LEU A 190 -5.34 -2.86 -0.90
C LEU A 190 -6.30 -3.57 -1.84
N THR A 191 -7.51 -3.85 -1.38
CA THR A 191 -8.56 -4.45 -2.21
C THR A 191 -8.89 -3.56 -3.42
N LEU A 192 -9.00 -2.25 -3.21
CA LEU A 192 -9.20 -1.29 -4.30
C LEU A 192 -8.00 -1.25 -5.25
N SER A 193 -6.76 -1.29 -4.74
CA SER A 193 -5.55 -1.37 -5.57
C SER A 193 -5.58 -2.58 -6.48
N GLN A 194 -5.88 -3.76 -5.93
CA GLN A 194 -5.96 -5.01 -6.69
C GLN A 194 -7.05 -4.98 -7.77
N LYS A 195 -8.23 -4.41 -7.46
CA LYS A 195 -9.30 -4.20 -8.45
C LYS A 195 -8.82 -3.27 -9.58
N THR A 196 -8.16 -2.17 -9.22
CA THR A 196 -7.64 -1.18 -10.17
C THR A 196 -6.59 -1.81 -11.09
N GLU A 197 -5.60 -2.50 -10.52
CA GLU A 197 -4.57 -3.24 -11.25
C GLU A 197 -5.18 -4.25 -12.22
N SER A 198 -6.17 -5.03 -11.77
CA SER A 198 -6.86 -6.02 -12.61
C SER A 198 -7.60 -5.38 -13.80
N ARG A 199 -8.12 -4.16 -13.65
CA ARG A 199 -8.73 -3.41 -14.76
C ARG A 199 -7.69 -2.87 -15.73
N LEU A 200 -6.60 -2.31 -15.20
CA LEU A 200 -5.51 -1.76 -16.02
C LEU A 200 -4.87 -2.86 -16.87
N LEU A 201 -4.60 -4.03 -16.30
CA LEU A 201 -4.03 -5.16 -17.04
C LEU A 201 -4.91 -5.55 -18.24
N LYS A 202 -6.23 -5.66 -18.06
CA LYS A 202 -7.15 -5.96 -19.16
C LYS A 202 -7.15 -4.89 -20.25
N ILE A 203 -7.04 -3.62 -19.87
CA ILE A 203 -6.94 -2.51 -20.84
C ILE A 203 -5.63 -2.62 -21.64
N TYR A 204 -4.52 -2.91 -20.96
CA TYR A 204 -3.22 -3.04 -21.59
C TYR A 204 -3.11 -4.28 -22.49
N GLU A 205 -3.68 -5.41 -22.07
CA GLU A 205 -3.79 -6.62 -22.89
C GLU A 205 -4.57 -6.34 -24.19
N SER A 206 -5.75 -5.72 -24.09
CA SER A 206 -6.56 -5.39 -25.27
C SER A 206 -5.85 -4.43 -26.23
N LYS A 207 -5.13 -3.43 -25.69
CA LYS A 207 -4.30 -2.53 -26.50
C LYS A 207 -3.18 -3.29 -27.21
N ALA A 208 -2.47 -4.17 -26.50
CA ALA A 208 -1.36 -4.95 -27.06
C ALA A 208 -1.82 -5.89 -28.18
N GLU A 209 -2.96 -6.55 -28.01
CA GLU A 209 -3.58 -7.38 -29.04
C GLU A 209 -3.92 -6.58 -30.30
N LYS A 210 -4.52 -5.40 -30.12
CA LYS A 210 -4.86 -4.49 -31.22
C LYS A 210 -3.61 -4.04 -31.98
N SER A 211 -2.58 -3.58 -31.27
CA SER A 211 -1.32 -3.15 -31.89
C SER A 211 -0.61 -4.30 -32.61
N THR A 212 -0.66 -5.51 -32.06
CA THR A 212 -0.08 -6.71 -32.71
C THR A 212 -0.81 -7.03 -34.01
N LYS A 213 -2.13 -6.91 -34.03
CA LYS A 213 -2.94 -7.12 -35.24
C LYS A 213 -2.63 -6.06 -36.31
N GLU A 214 -2.60 -4.78 -35.93
CA GLU A 214 -2.26 -3.67 -36.84
C GLU A 214 -0.86 -3.83 -37.43
N LEU A 215 0.12 -4.24 -36.63
CA LEU A 215 1.49 -4.49 -37.10
C LEU A 215 1.53 -5.63 -38.13
N LYS A 216 0.83 -6.75 -37.89
CA LYS A 216 0.74 -7.86 -38.85
C LYS A 216 0.13 -7.41 -40.17
N GLU A 217 -0.97 -6.66 -40.13
CA GLU A 217 -1.61 -6.13 -41.34
C GLU A 217 -0.68 -5.18 -42.12
N LYS A 218 0.11 -4.35 -41.42
CA LYS A 218 1.10 -3.47 -42.03
C LYS A 218 2.28 -4.22 -42.64
N LEU A 219 2.75 -5.29 -42.00
CA LEU A 219 3.79 -6.15 -42.54
C LEU A 219 3.32 -6.87 -43.82
N GLU A 220 2.09 -7.41 -43.84
CA GLU A 220 1.51 -8.02 -45.04
C GLU A 220 1.36 -7.02 -46.20
N GLN A 221 1.00 -5.77 -45.90
CA GLN A 221 0.95 -4.69 -46.91
C GLN A 221 2.34 -4.38 -47.47
N LEU A 222 3.35 -4.30 -46.60
CA LEU A 222 4.73 -4.05 -47.00
C LEU A 222 5.27 -5.18 -47.88
N GLU A 223 5.02 -6.44 -47.51
CA GLU A 223 5.42 -7.61 -48.31
C GLU A 223 4.79 -7.60 -49.71
N LYS A 224 3.51 -7.22 -49.82
CA LYS A 224 2.83 -7.06 -51.11
C LYS A 224 3.46 -5.94 -51.94
N LEU A 225 3.80 -4.81 -51.33
CA LEU A 225 4.47 -3.70 -52.02
C LEU A 225 5.86 -4.11 -52.51
N ILE A 226 6.65 -4.80 -51.69
CA ILE A 226 7.97 -5.31 -52.08
C ILE A 226 7.84 -6.23 -53.31
N LYS A 227 6.87 -7.14 -53.31
CA LYS A 227 6.59 -8.03 -54.46
C LYS A 227 6.15 -7.32 -55.74
N ASN A 228 5.60 -6.11 -55.64
CA ASN A 228 5.15 -5.33 -56.80
C ASN A 228 6.22 -4.37 -57.34
N VAL A 229 7.32 -4.18 -56.61
CA VAL A 229 8.43 -3.28 -56.98
C VAL A 229 9.64 -4.05 -57.53
N GLY A 230 9.75 -5.36 -57.23
CA GLY A 230 10.71 -6.28 -57.85
C GLY A 230 10.12 -7.04 -59.03
#